data_AF-A0A8T5AX74-F1
#
_entry.id   AF-A0A8T5AX74-F1
#
_cell.length_a   1.000
_cell.length_b   1.000
_cell.length_c   1.000
_cell.angle_alpha   90.00
_cell.angle_beta   90.00
_cell.angle_gamma   90.00
#
_symmetry.space_group_name_H-M   'P 1'
#
loop_
_entity.id
_entity.type
_entity.pdbx_description
1 polymer ?
#
loop_
_entity_poly.entity_id
_entity_poly.type
_entity_poly.pdbx_seq_one_letter_code
_entity_poly.pdbx_strand_id
1 'polypeptide(L)' 'MMSMDLRSILIRLINGEISIEESEKLIKLTAIEEVGEAAKLDVNRQMRSGVPEIILAEGKSP' A
#
# COMPACT_ATOMS: atom_id res chain seq x y z
N MET A 1 8.82 4.85 10.89
CA MET A 1 8.16 3.96 11.87
C MET A 1 8.90 2.63 11.77
N MET A 2 9.25 1.96 12.88
CA MET A 2 9.84 0.62 12.77
C MET A 2 8.74 -0.33 12.31
N SER A 3 8.85 -0.78 11.06
CA SER A 3 8.00 -1.84 10.49
C SER A 3 8.18 -3.12 11.33
N MET A 4 7.08 -3.66 11.84
CA MET A 4 7.07 -4.97 12.49
C MET A 4 6.84 -6.05 11.43
N ASP A 5 7.69 -7.07 11.43
CA ASP A 5 7.51 -8.24 10.57
C ASP A 5 6.22 -9.00 10.91
N LEU A 6 5.56 -9.57 9.91
CA LEU A 6 4.35 -10.37 10.03
C LEU A 6 4.45 -11.44 11.14
N ARG A 7 5.59 -12.14 11.23
CA ARG A 7 5.78 -13.19 12.23
C ARG A 7 5.74 -12.62 13.65
N SER A 8 6.34 -11.46 13.87
CA SER A 8 6.28 -10.76 15.15
C SER A 8 4.85 -10.35 15.54
N ILE A 9 4.05 -9.88 14.59
CA ILE A 9 2.63 -9.52 14.83
C ILE A 9 1.84 -10.75 15.25
N LEU A 10 2.01 -11.87 14.53
CA LEU A 10 1.31 -13.11 14.83
C LEU A 10 1.69 -13.68 16.20
N ILE A 11 2.98 -13.65 16.58
CA ILE A 11 3.44 -14.10 17.90
C ILE A 11 2.75 -13.30 19.02
N ARG A 12 2.68 -11.97 18.87
CA ARG A 12 2.02 -11.11 19.87
C ARG A 12 0.52 -11.40 19.97
N LEU A 13 -0.13 -11.72 18.86
CA LEU A 13 -1.53 -12.14 18.85
C LEU A 13 -1.73 -13.47 19.59
N ILE A 14 -0.90 -14.50 19.33
CA ILE A 14 -1.05 -15.80 20.02
C ILE A 14 -0.79 -15.68 21.52
N ASN A 15 0.09 -14.77 21.92
CA ASN A 15 0.40 -14.49 23.31
C ASN A 15 -0.69 -13.65 24.01
N GLY A 16 -1.69 -13.16 23.27
CA GLY A 16 -2.76 -12.30 23.80
C GLY A 16 -2.31 -10.87 24.12
N GLU A 17 -1.16 -10.43 23.59
CA GLU A 17 -0.63 -9.08 23.81
C GLU A 17 -1.36 -8.02 22.98
N ILE A 18 -2.00 -8.42 21.89
CA ILE A 18 -2.79 -7.57 21.00
C ILE A 18 -4.11 -8.27 20.64
N SER A 19 -5.16 -7.49 20.33
CA SER A 19 -6.42 -8.06 19.86
C SER A 19 -6.34 -8.50 18.40
N ILE A 20 -7.36 -9.25 17.96
CA ILE A 20 -7.51 -9.61 16.54
C ILE A 20 -7.60 -8.34 15.69
N GLU A 21 -8.43 -7.36 16.08
CA GLU A 21 -8.58 -6.09 15.35
C GLU A 21 -7.26 -5.31 15.24
N GLU A 22 -6.48 -5.26 16.32
CA GLU A 22 -5.16 -4.61 16.32
C GLU A 22 -4.20 -5.34 15.37
N SER A 23 -4.21 -6.68 15.37
CA SER A 23 -3.39 -7.49 14.47
C SER A 23 -3.74 -7.27 13.00
N GLU A 24 -5.04 -7.20 12.66
CA GLU A 24 -5.48 -6.94 11.28
C GLU A 24 -5.00 -5.58 10.78
N LYS A 25 -5.05 -4.56 11.64
CA LYS A 25 -4.59 -3.21 11.32
C LYS A 25 -3.09 -3.20 11.06
N LEU A 26 -2.30 -3.85 11.91
CA LEU A 26 -0.84 -3.94 11.75
C LEU A 26 -0.46 -4.66 10.46
N ILE A 27 -1.09 -5.80 10.15
CA ILE A 27 -0.83 -6.56 8.91
C ILE A 27 -1.11 -5.71 7.66
N LYS A 28 -2.24 -4.99 7.64
CA LYS A 28 -2.59 -4.10 6.52
C LYS A 28 -1.57 -2.98 6.34
N LEU A 29 -1.07 -2.41 7.44
CA LEU A 29 -0.03 -1.38 7.43
C LEU A 29 1.30 -1.94 6.89
N THR A 30 1.76 -3.10 7.37
CA THR A 30 2.99 -3.74 6.88
C THR A 30 2.93 -3.97 5.37
N ALA A 31 1.80 -4.44 4.83
CA ALA A 31 1.63 -4.63 3.39
C ALA A 31 1.69 -3.32 2.59
N ILE A 32 1.15 -2.22 3.13
CA ILE A 32 1.23 -0.90 2.49
C ILE A 32 2.67 -0.37 2.51
N GLU A 33 3.40 -0.57 3.61
CA GLU A 33 4.81 -0.18 3.71
C GLU A 33 5.68 -0.93 2.70
N GLU A 34 5.54 -2.26 2.58
CA GLU A 34 6.27 -3.06 1.57
C GLU A 34 5.98 -2.60 0.14
N VAL A 35 4.71 -2.33 -0.18
CA VAL A 35 4.33 -1.77 -1.49
C VAL A 35 4.94 -0.39 -1.68
N GLY A 36 4.97 0.45 -0.64
CA GLY A 36 5.55 1.79 -0.67
C GLY A 36 7.05 1.81 -0.95
N GLU A 37 7.79 0.78 -0.50
CA GLU A 37 9.21 0.61 -0.84
C GLU A 37 9.42 0.20 -2.31
N ALA A 38 8.54 -0.64 -2.86
CA ALA A 38 8.63 -1.11 -4.24
C ALA A 38 8.04 -0.12 -5.27
N ALA A 39 7.03 0.67 -4.88
CA ALA A 39 6.28 1.56 -5.76
C ALA A 39 5.61 2.70 -4.99
N LYS A 40 5.58 3.89 -5.60
CA LYS A 40 4.79 5.02 -5.07
C LYS A 40 3.32 4.87 -5.48
N LEU A 41 2.44 4.76 -4.48
CA LEU A 41 0.99 4.74 -4.70
C LEU A 41 0.51 6.11 -5.19
N ASP A 42 0.05 6.21 -6.44
CA ASP A 42 -0.61 7.42 -6.96
C ASP A 42 -2.06 7.48 -6.46
N VAL A 43 -2.24 7.93 -5.21
CA VAL A 43 -3.57 8.08 -4.57
C VAL A 43 -4.48 9.07 -5.30
N ASN A 44 -3.90 9.98 -6.09
CA ASN A 44 -4.64 10.96 -6.86
C ASN A 44 -5.04 10.42 -8.23
N ARG A 45 -4.63 9.21 -8.63
CA ARG A 45 -4.91 8.62 -9.94
C ARG A 45 -6.39 8.75 -10.30
N GLN A 46 -7.29 8.44 -9.38
CA GLN A 46 -8.73 8.50 -9.62
C GLN A 46 -9.22 9.91 -10.01
N MET A 47 -8.65 10.96 -9.41
CA MET A 47 -9.01 12.36 -9.66
C MET A 47 -8.50 12.88 -11.01
N ARG A 48 -7.42 12.29 -11.54
CA ARG A 48 -6.75 12.66 -12.81
C ARG A 48 -6.96 11.62 -13.91
N SER A 49 -7.77 10.60 -13.65
CA SER A 49 -8.18 9.57 -14.61
C SER A 49 -9.63 9.81 -15.05
N GLY A 50 -9.96 9.52 -16.30
CA GLY A 50 -11.33 9.61 -16.83
C GLY A 50 -11.49 10.57 -18.00
N VAL A 51 -10.57 11.51 -18.17
CA VAL A 51 -10.42 12.29 -19.40
C VAL A 51 -9.10 11.88 -20.05
N PRO A 52 -9.11 11.12 -21.15
CA PRO A 52 -7.91 10.92 -21.93
C PRO A 52 -7.52 12.27 -22.54
N GLU A 53 -6.63 12.99 -21.88
CA GLU A 53 -5.92 14.08 -22.54
C GLU A 53 -5.11 13.42 -23.66
N ILE A 54 -5.44 13.71 -24.92
CA ILE A 54 -4.59 13.36 -26.06
C ILE A 54 -3.32 14.18 -25.87
N ILE A 55 -2.33 13.61 -25.18
CA ILE A 55 -0.99 14.16 -25.17
C ILE A 55 -0.39 13.82 -26.52
N LEU A 56 -0.50 14.77 -27.46
CA LEU A 56 0.24 14.78 -28.71
C LEU A 56 1.73 14.83 -28.36
N ALA A 57 2.35 13.65 -28.31
CA ALA A 57 3.79 13.51 -28.28
C ALA A 57 4.25 13.33 -29.72
N GLU A 58 5.22 14.12 -30.16
CA GLU A 58 5.89 13.87 -31.44
C GLU A 58 6.38 12.42 -31.47
N GLY A 59 5.89 11.64 -32.43
CA GLY A 59 6.26 10.22 -32.62
C GLY A 59 5.23 9.19 -32.17
N LYS A 60 4.07 9.56 -31.61
CA LYS A 60 2.94 8.61 -31.52
C LYS A 60 2.27 8.47 -32.88
N SER A 61 2.33 7.27 -33.46
CA SER A 61 1.49 6.92 -34.60
C SER A 61 0.01 6.85 -34.17
N PRO A 62 -0.94 7.19 -35.06
CA PRO A 62 -2.38 7.19 -34.76
C PRO A 62 -2.91 5.87 -34.20
#